data_AF-A0AAU6WKP0-F1
#
_entry.id   AF-A0AAU6WKP0-F1
#
_cell.length_a   1.000
_cell.length_b   1.000
_cell.length_c   1.000
_cell.angle_alpha   90.00
_cell.angle_beta   90.00
_cell.angle_gamma   90.00
#
_symmetry.space_group_name_H-M   'P 1'
#
loop_
_entity.id
_entity.type
_entity.pdbx_description
1 polymer ?
#
loop_
_entity_poly.entity_id
_entity_poly.type
_entity_poly.pdbx_seq_one_letter_code
_entity_poly.pdbx_strand_id
1 'polypeptide(L)'
;MELAGNIFSIFNQKRNEGGITTSPERTIFNIPYAQFVKFDFDIRKYFKFGDNTLALRQFIGIGIPYGNSSNMPVIRSYFNGGPNDIRAWVPFGGLGPADSQVDARVRTYMTDNIKLTTNVEFRVPFNDTYEGAIFTDIGNIWSLKNYNNGYGDGDEFKFNRFLKQVGVGSGVGLRLNIAYIKVRLDLAYKMYEPNRPDGERWQFKYFQPFKPTLNIAFGYPF
;
A
#
# COMPACT_ATOMS: atom_id res chain seq x y z
N MET A 1 6.10 -2.87 15.47
CA MET A 1 5.56 -1.71 16.21
C MET A 1 6.63 -0.65 16.25
N GLU A 2 6.33 0.55 15.77
CA GLU A 2 7.23 1.70 15.78
C GLU A 2 6.59 2.79 16.64
N LEU A 3 7.37 3.34 17.58
CA LEU A 3 6.99 4.46 18.44
C LEU A 3 7.95 5.62 18.18
N ALA A 4 7.43 6.79 17.84
CA ALA A 4 8.23 7.98 17.60
C ALA A 4 7.78 9.15 18.47
N GLY A 5 8.75 9.95 18.94
CA GLY A 5 8.50 11.21 19.65
C GLY A 5 8.13 11.08 21.14
N ASN A 6 8.04 9.87 21.70
CA ASN A 6 7.71 9.66 23.12
C ASN A 6 8.83 10.12 24.07
N ILE A 7 10.06 9.68 23.83
CA ILE A 7 11.24 10.09 24.62
C ILE A 7 11.40 11.62 24.57
N PHE A 8 11.25 12.21 23.39
CA PHE A 8 11.36 13.64 23.18
C PHE A 8 10.28 14.45 23.91
N SER A 9 9.07 13.92 24.04
CA SER A 9 7.99 14.60 24.78
C SER A 9 8.16 14.63 26.29
N ILE A 10 8.95 13.72 26.86
CA ILE A 10 9.25 13.66 28.29
C ILE A 10 10.27 14.75 28.66
N PHE A 11 11.28 14.96 27.82
CA PHE A 11 12.35 15.93 28.08
C PHE A 11 12.05 17.35 27.58
N ASN A 12 10.97 17.54 26.82
CA ASN A 12 10.70 18.81 26.16
C ASN A 12 9.29 19.35 26.44
N GLN A 13 9.24 20.32 27.36
CA GLN A 13 8.04 21.07 27.73
C GLN A 13 7.95 22.45 27.05
N LYS A 14 8.96 22.84 26.25
CA LYS A 14 8.90 24.11 25.51
C LYS A 14 7.88 24.01 24.38
N ARG A 15 6.78 24.72 24.58
CA ARG A 15 5.67 24.87 23.64
C ARG A 15 5.93 26.14 22.84
N ASN A 16 6.08 26.06 21.53
CA ASN A 16 5.96 27.25 20.70
C ASN A 16 4.46 27.58 20.65
N GLU A 17 4.11 28.78 21.10
CA GLU A 17 2.78 29.35 20.88
C GLU A 17 2.69 29.61 19.38
N GLY A 18 2.11 28.67 18.64
CA GLY A 18 1.91 28.78 17.19
C GLY A 18 1.18 30.08 16.82
N GLY A 19 1.38 30.54 15.58
CA GLY A 19 0.72 31.73 15.07
C GLY A 19 -0.75 31.48 14.71
N ILE A 20 -1.41 32.48 14.13
CA ILE A 20 -2.84 32.47 13.75
C ILE A 20 -3.22 31.29 12.82
N THR A 21 -2.25 30.66 12.16
CA THR A 21 -2.44 29.55 11.20
C THR A 21 -1.84 28.21 11.64
N THR A 22 -1.12 28.14 12.76
CA THR A 22 -0.39 26.93 13.18
C THR A 22 -0.78 26.54 14.61
N SER A 23 -1.16 25.27 14.79
CA SER A 23 -1.43 24.75 16.13
C SER A 23 -0.14 24.78 16.97
N PRO A 24 -0.23 24.94 18.31
CA PRO A 24 0.96 24.94 19.16
C PRO A 24 1.69 23.59 19.08
N GLU A 25 2.92 23.61 18.59
CA GLU A 25 3.79 22.43 18.45
C GLU A 25 4.97 22.50 19.42
N ARG A 26 5.38 21.35 19.94
CA ARG A 26 6.59 21.15 20.72
C ARG A 26 7.78 21.03 19.76
N THR A 27 8.86 21.74 20.05
CA THR A 27 10.03 21.85 19.14
C THR A 27 11.33 21.52 19.86
N ILE A 28 12.23 20.78 19.22
CA ILE A 28 13.61 20.55 19.69
C ILE A 28 14.54 21.31 18.75
N PHE A 29 15.42 22.15 19.29
CA PHE A 29 16.25 23.06 18.49
C PHE A 29 15.43 23.87 17.46
N ASN A 30 14.22 24.31 17.85
CA ASN A 30 13.24 25.00 16.98
C ASN A 30 12.69 24.17 15.81
N ILE A 31 12.93 22.86 15.77
CA ILE A 31 12.38 21.95 14.76
C ILE A 31 11.19 21.18 15.38
N PRO A 32 10.00 21.20 14.76
CA PRO A 32 8.86 20.40 15.23
C PRO A 32 9.13 18.92 15.00
N TYR A 33 8.76 18.08 15.97
CA TYR A 33 8.95 16.63 15.87
C TYR A 33 7.61 15.90 15.77
N ALA A 34 7.57 14.84 14.95
CA ALA A 34 6.36 14.07 14.80
C ALA A 34 6.14 13.07 15.94
N GLN A 35 4.89 12.89 16.36
CA GLN A 35 4.48 11.89 17.34
C GLN A 35 3.44 10.95 16.74
N PHE A 36 3.78 9.66 16.69
CA PHE A 36 2.89 8.64 16.16
C PHE A 36 3.23 7.25 16.69
N VAL A 37 2.23 6.36 16.63
CA VAL A 37 2.38 4.92 16.83
C VAL A 37 2.08 4.25 15.50
N LYS A 38 2.92 3.31 15.07
CA LYS A 38 2.68 2.53 13.87
C LYS A 38 2.71 1.04 14.18
N PHE A 39 1.69 0.34 13.69
CA PHE A 39 1.55 -1.10 13.76
C PHE A 39 1.56 -1.66 12.34
N ASP A 40 2.50 -2.56 12.09
CA ASP A 40 2.65 -3.29 10.83
C ASP A 40 2.52 -4.78 11.14
N PHE A 41 1.58 -5.45 10.48
CA PHE A 41 1.39 -6.88 10.53
C PHE A 41 1.62 -7.44 9.12
N ASP A 42 2.72 -8.15 8.90
CA ASP A 42 3.03 -8.86 7.63
C ASP A 42 3.05 -10.36 7.91
N ILE A 43 2.02 -11.06 7.44
CA ILE A 43 1.82 -12.50 7.64
C ILE A 43 1.99 -13.18 6.30
N ARG A 44 2.87 -14.19 6.24
CA ARG A 44 3.15 -14.96 5.03
C ARG A 44 2.98 -16.43 5.31
N LYS A 45 2.25 -17.12 4.43
CA LYS A 45 2.03 -18.56 4.52
C LYS A 45 2.24 -19.21 3.17
N TYR A 46 2.97 -20.32 3.19
CA TYR A 46 3.23 -21.13 2.01
C TYR A 46 2.61 -22.51 2.22
N PHE A 47 1.74 -22.92 1.31
CA PHE A 47 1.14 -24.25 1.28
C PHE A 47 1.72 -25.00 0.09
N LYS A 48 2.32 -26.17 0.35
CA LYS A 48 2.89 -27.03 -0.68
C LYS A 48 1.91 -28.13 -1.05
N PHE A 49 1.69 -28.34 -2.34
CA PHE A 49 0.83 -29.37 -2.89
C PHE A 49 1.59 -30.14 -3.97
N GLY A 50 2.28 -31.21 -3.57
CA GLY A 50 3.31 -31.83 -4.41
C GLY A 50 4.43 -30.82 -4.68
N ASP A 51 4.71 -30.57 -5.95
CA ASP A 51 5.70 -29.59 -6.38
C ASP A 51 5.15 -28.15 -6.46
N ASN A 52 3.83 -28.00 -6.49
CA ASN A 52 3.19 -26.68 -6.57
C ASN A 52 3.21 -25.97 -5.21
N THR A 53 3.29 -24.64 -5.24
CA THR A 53 3.25 -23.82 -4.02
C THR A 53 2.19 -22.73 -4.12
N LEU A 54 1.27 -22.69 -3.18
CA LEU A 54 0.38 -21.55 -2.94
C LEU A 54 1.00 -20.66 -1.86
N ALA A 55 1.38 -19.45 -2.25
CA ALA A 55 1.90 -18.42 -1.37
C ALA A 55 0.82 -17.37 -1.09
N LEU A 56 0.56 -17.13 0.19
CA LEU A 56 -0.35 -16.11 0.69
C LEU A 56 0.45 -15.08 1.49
N ARG A 57 0.18 -13.81 1.26
CA ARG A 57 0.61 -12.71 2.14
C ARG A 57 -0.56 -11.84 2.50
N GLN A 58 -0.62 -11.45 3.77
CA GLN A 58 -1.51 -10.43 4.29
C GLN A 58 -0.68 -9.37 5.00
N PHE A 59 -0.78 -8.14 4.53
CA PHE A 59 -0.22 -6.94 5.16
C PHE A 59 -1.37 -6.08 5.70
N ILE A 60 -1.26 -5.67 6.97
CA ILE A 60 -2.15 -4.71 7.61
C ILE A 60 -1.27 -3.67 8.30
N GLY A 61 -1.44 -2.40 7.92
CA GLY A 61 -0.71 -1.27 8.48
C GLY A 61 -1.66 -0.27 9.10
N ILE A 62 -1.37 0.20 10.32
CA ILE A 62 -2.14 1.25 11.00
C ILE A 62 -1.15 2.24 11.64
N GLY A 63 -1.21 3.50 11.27
CA GLY A 63 -0.40 4.59 11.80
C GLY A 63 -1.29 5.63 12.47
N ILE A 64 -1.13 5.82 13.78
CA ILE A 64 -1.94 6.74 14.56
C ILE A 64 -1.05 7.93 14.97
N PRO A 65 -1.22 9.12 14.35
CA PRO A 65 -0.59 10.34 14.86
C PRO A 65 -1.29 10.79 16.15
N TYR A 66 -0.52 11.27 17.13
CA TYR A 66 -1.05 11.77 18.41
C TYR A 66 -0.16 12.86 18.99
N GLY A 67 -0.65 13.55 20.03
CA GLY A 67 0.14 14.55 20.76
C GLY A 67 0.56 15.71 19.86
N ASN A 68 1.84 15.75 19.50
CA ASN A 68 2.48 16.80 18.71
C ASN A 68 2.19 16.73 17.20
N SER A 69 1.38 15.78 16.74
CA SER A 69 1.07 15.63 15.31
C SER A 69 -0.39 15.28 15.08
N SER A 70 -1.01 15.99 14.14
CA SER A 70 -2.35 15.70 13.62
C SER A 70 -2.33 14.71 12.45
N ASN A 71 -1.20 14.63 11.73
CA ASN A 71 -1.01 13.80 10.54
C ASN A 71 0.24 12.93 10.65
N MET A 72 0.26 11.82 9.91
CA MET A 72 1.45 10.99 9.74
C MET A 72 2.49 11.71 8.86
N PRO A 73 3.79 11.70 9.21
CA PRO A 73 4.83 12.15 8.29
C PRO A 73 4.80 11.34 7.01
N VAL A 74 4.90 12.00 5.85
CA VAL A 74 4.80 11.37 4.51
C VAL A 74 5.71 10.15 4.37
N ILE A 75 6.94 10.21 4.91
CA ILE A 75 7.91 9.11 4.85
C ILE A 75 7.53 7.87 5.69
N ARG A 76 6.59 8.02 6.61
CA ARG A 76 6.07 6.95 7.49
C ARG A 76 4.66 6.52 7.13
N SER A 77 3.95 7.31 6.32
CA SER A 77 2.65 6.99 5.73
C SER A 77 2.75 5.85 4.72
N TYR A 78 1.61 5.28 4.38
CA TYR A 78 1.49 4.19 3.42
C TYR A 78 1.17 4.72 2.03
N PHE A 79 1.69 4.01 1.03
CA PHE A 79 1.41 4.19 -0.39
C PHE A 79 1.13 2.83 -1.02
N ASN A 80 0.54 2.82 -2.22
CA ASN A 80 0.26 1.60 -2.97
C ASN A 80 1.09 1.47 -4.24
N GLY A 81 1.22 0.21 -4.66
CA GLY A 81 1.75 -0.15 -5.97
C GLY A 81 3.20 -0.59 -5.94
N GLY A 82 3.57 -1.37 -6.96
CA GLY A 82 4.91 -1.86 -7.20
C GLY A 82 5.07 -3.38 -7.10
N PRO A 83 6.29 -3.89 -7.37
CA PRO A 83 6.56 -5.32 -7.52
C PRO A 83 6.35 -6.18 -6.26
N ASN A 84 6.31 -5.55 -5.07
CA ASN A 84 6.19 -6.21 -3.76
C ASN A 84 4.89 -5.83 -3.02
N ASP A 85 3.98 -5.15 -3.70
CA ASP A 85 2.73 -4.68 -3.14
C ASP A 85 1.58 -5.08 -4.05
N ILE A 86 1.07 -4.18 -4.89
CA ILE A 86 0.00 -4.47 -5.85
C ILE A 86 0.57 -4.28 -7.25
N ARG A 87 0.96 -5.38 -7.90
CA ARG A 87 1.82 -5.37 -9.10
C ARG A 87 1.18 -4.71 -10.32
N ALA A 88 -0.15 -4.67 -10.39
CA ALA A 88 -0.88 -4.04 -11.48
C ALA A 88 -0.82 -2.50 -11.47
N TRP A 89 -0.32 -1.90 -10.39
CA TRP A 89 -0.03 -0.48 -10.31
C TRP A 89 1.47 -0.30 -10.12
N VAL A 90 2.08 0.59 -10.89
CA VAL A 90 3.48 0.99 -10.67
C VAL A 90 3.61 1.63 -9.27
N PRO A 91 4.82 1.66 -8.68
CA PRO A 91 5.04 2.42 -7.45
C PRO A 91 4.60 3.86 -7.65
N PHE A 92 3.79 4.40 -6.73
CA PHE A 92 3.14 5.70 -6.88
C PHE A 92 2.24 5.79 -8.14
N GLY A 93 1.72 4.67 -8.63
CA GLY A 93 0.88 4.60 -9.83
C GLY A 93 -0.56 5.09 -9.65
N GLY A 94 -0.84 5.76 -8.53
CA GLY A 94 -2.13 6.37 -8.23
C GLY A 94 -3.24 5.39 -7.87
N LEU A 95 -2.93 4.27 -7.22
CA LEU A 95 -3.96 3.46 -6.54
C LEU A 95 -4.26 4.05 -5.16
N GLY A 96 -5.52 4.35 -4.93
CA GLY A 96 -5.96 4.97 -3.71
C GLY A 96 -5.66 6.48 -3.66
N PRO A 97 -5.94 7.10 -2.52
CA PRO A 97 -6.56 6.50 -1.35
C PRO A 97 -8.05 6.20 -1.59
N ALA A 98 -8.53 5.12 -0.97
CA ALA A 98 -9.89 4.61 -1.11
C ALA A 98 -10.38 4.62 -2.58
N ASP A 99 -11.59 5.11 -2.84
CA ASP A 99 -12.15 5.36 -4.17
C ASP A 99 -12.04 6.82 -4.62
N SER A 100 -10.99 7.53 -4.17
CA SER A 100 -10.71 8.91 -4.60
C SER A 100 -10.65 9.04 -6.12
N GLN A 101 -11.45 9.94 -6.66
CA GLN A 101 -11.57 10.21 -8.10
C GLN A 101 -10.70 11.39 -8.57
N VAL A 102 -9.78 11.88 -7.72
CA VAL A 102 -8.83 12.93 -8.14
C VAL A 102 -7.90 12.40 -9.22
N ASP A 103 -7.29 13.29 -10.00
CA ASP A 103 -6.40 12.89 -11.11
C ASP A 103 -5.31 11.91 -10.66
N ALA A 104 -5.02 10.91 -11.50
CA ALA A 104 -4.06 9.85 -11.17
C ALA A 104 -2.67 10.40 -10.80
N ARG A 105 -2.23 11.51 -11.42
CA ARG A 105 -0.95 12.17 -11.14
C ARG A 105 -0.92 12.82 -9.77
N VAL A 106 -2.09 13.22 -9.25
CA VAL A 106 -2.21 13.76 -7.89
C VAL A 106 -2.23 12.61 -6.88
N ARG A 107 -2.98 11.54 -7.17
CA ARG A 107 -3.06 10.34 -6.32
C ARG A 107 -1.71 9.67 -6.09
N THR A 108 -0.80 9.73 -7.06
CA THR A 108 0.62 9.33 -6.93
C THR A 108 1.28 9.84 -5.66
N TYR A 109 0.94 11.05 -5.20
CA TYR A 109 1.54 11.67 -4.01
C TYR A 109 0.67 11.57 -2.76
N MET A 110 -0.52 10.97 -2.87
CA MET A 110 -1.40 10.78 -1.74
C MET A 110 -0.92 9.58 -0.91
N THR A 111 -0.82 9.80 0.39
CA THR A 111 -0.40 8.79 1.35
C THR A 111 -1.35 8.79 2.51
N ASP A 112 -1.57 7.62 3.09
CA ASP A 112 -2.53 7.46 4.16
C ASP A 112 -2.01 6.61 5.30
N ASN A 113 -2.80 6.51 6.35
CA ASN A 113 -2.36 5.97 7.62
C ASN A 113 -2.99 4.61 7.97
N ILE A 114 -3.85 4.06 7.12
CA ILE A 114 -4.26 2.65 7.11
C ILE A 114 -3.85 2.03 5.77
N LYS A 115 -3.35 0.80 5.82
CA LYS A 115 -3.07 -0.01 4.62
C LYS A 115 -3.56 -1.43 4.82
N LEU A 116 -4.12 -1.99 3.76
CA LEU A 116 -4.45 -3.41 3.65
C LEU A 116 -3.95 -3.90 2.30
N THR A 117 -3.05 -4.89 2.29
CA THR A 117 -2.62 -5.57 1.06
C THR A 117 -2.67 -7.07 1.26
N THR A 118 -3.34 -7.78 0.36
CA THR A 118 -3.41 -9.23 0.30
C THR A 118 -2.80 -9.68 -1.03
N ASN A 119 -1.83 -10.58 -0.99
CA ASN A 119 -1.25 -11.20 -2.18
C ASN A 119 -1.52 -12.70 -2.14
N VAL A 120 -2.06 -13.23 -3.24
CA VAL A 120 -2.24 -14.66 -3.45
C VAL A 120 -1.46 -15.02 -4.70
N GLU A 121 -0.54 -15.97 -4.60
CA GLU A 121 0.29 -16.41 -5.72
C GLU A 121 0.37 -17.93 -5.75
N PHE A 122 -0.02 -18.53 -6.87
CA PHE A 122 0.10 -19.94 -7.13
C PHE A 122 1.27 -20.20 -8.08
N ARG A 123 2.20 -21.06 -7.66
CA ARG A 123 3.47 -21.32 -8.32
C ARG A 123 3.53 -22.76 -8.80
N VAL A 124 3.94 -22.93 -10.05
CA VAL A 124 4.06 -24.21 -10.75
C VAL A 124 5.50 -24.33 -11.26
N PRO A 125 6.34 -25.16 -10.62
CA PRO A 125 7.68 -25.40 -11.14
C PRO A 125 7.60 -26.22 -12.43
N PHE A 126 8.32 -25.78 -13.46
CA PHE A 126 8.49 -26.55 -14.70
C PHE A 126 9.75 -27.41 -14.63
N ASN A 127 10.79 -26.89 -13.96
CA ASN A 127 12.03 -27.57 -13.63
C ASN A 127 12.73 -26.77 -12.50
N ASP A 128 13.94 -27.17 -12.12
CA ASP A 128 14.69 -26.55 -11.00
C ASP A 128 14.98 -25.04 -11.21
N THR A 129 15.06 -24.60 -12.47
CA THR A 129 15.41 -23.23 -12.83
C THR A 129 14.18 -22.36 -13.07
N TYR A 130 13.12 -22.90 -13.69
CA TYR A 130 11.97 -22.14 -14.17
C TYR A 130 10.70 -22.52 -13.41
N GLU A 131 10.01 -21.51 -12.89
CA GLU A 131 8.71 -21.66 -12.24
C GLU A 131 7.74 -20.62 -12.81
N GLY A 132 6.56 -21.08 -13.23
CA GLY A 132 5.45 -20.21 -13.60
C GLY A 132 4.67 -19.79 -12.37
N ALA A 133 4.14 -18.57 -12.37
CA ALA A 133 3.30 -18.06 -11.30
C ALA A 133 2.01 -17.45 -11.88
N ILE A 134 0.89 -17.64 -11.18
CA ILE A 134 -0.34 -16.90 -11.39
C ILE A 134 -0.66 -16.21 -10.08
N PHE A 135 -1.03 -14.93 -10.13
CA PHE A 135 -1.24 -14.18 -8.91
C PHE A 135 -2.42 -13.21 -8.99
N THR A 136 -2.91 -12.88 -7.79
CA THR A 136 -3.88 -11.83 -7.54
C THR A 136 -3.44 -11.02 -6.32
N ASP A 137 -3.34 -9.72 -6.50
CA ASP A 137 -3.01 -8.73 -5.48
C ASP A 137 -4.25 -7.86 -5.23
N ILE A 138 -4.58 -7.66 -3.97
CA ILE A 138 -5.75 -6.91 -3.53
C ILE A 138 -5.30 -5.92 -2.47
N GLY A 139 -5.69 -4.66 -2.57
CA GLY A 139 -5.43 -3.75 -1.47
C GLY A 139 -5.75 -2.30 -1.74
N ASN A 140 -5.62 -1.49 -0.69
CA ASN A 140 -5.69 -0.04 -0.75
C ASN A 140 -5.10 0.60 0.52
N ILE A 141 -5.12 1.93 0.54
CA ILE A 141 -4.85 2.79 1.69
C ILE A 141 -6.08 3.66 1.99
N TRP A 142 -6.22 4.03 3.25
CA TRP A 142 -7.33 4.85 3.77
C TRP A 142 -6.87 5.72 4.93
N SER A 143 -7.57 6.81 5.16
CA SER A 143 -7.41 7.61 6.37
C SER A 143 -8.16 7.01 7.57
N LEU A 144 -7.56 7.09 8.77
CA LEU A 144 -8.18 6.84 10.06
C LEU A 144 -9.25 7.86 10.44
N LYS A 145 -9.12 9.09 9.91
CA LYS A 145 -9.98 10.22 10.26
C LYS A 145 -10.53 10.86 9.00
N ASN A 146 -11.79 11.26 9.06
CA ASN A 146 -12.31 12.16 8.06
C ASN A 146 -11.69 13.56 8.25
N TYR A 147 -10.83 13.96 7.32
CA TYR A 147 -10.23 15.29 7.36
C TYR A 147 -11.12 16.38 6.76
N ASN A 148 -12.34 16.08 6.28
CA ASN A 148 -13.26 17.06 5.68
C ASN A 148 -12.57 17.98 4.65
N ASN A 149 -11.61 17.44 3.89
CA ASN A 149 -10.78 18.20 2.94
C ASN A 149 -11.52 18.57 1.64
N GLY A 150 -12.85 18.67 1.65
CA GLY A 150 -13.67 18.98 0.47
C GLY A 150 -13.86 17.83 -0.53
N TYR A 151 -13.19 16.69 -0.33
CA TYR A 151 -13.32 15.47 -1.16
C TYR A 151 -14.32 14.43 -0.59
N GLY A 152 -15.08 14.82 0.45
CA GLY A 152 -16.07 13.98 1.15
C GLY A 152 -15.46 12.90 2.04
N ASP A 153 -16.33 12.13 2.69
CA ASP A 153 -15.99 10.97 3.53
C ASP A 153 -15.23 9.86 2.77
N GLY A 154 -14.94 9.96 1.47
CA GLY A 154 -14.51 8.84 0.62
C GLY A 154 -13.28 8.08 1.12
N ASP A 155 -12.30 8.81 1.66
CA ASP A 155 -10.99 8.29 2.09
C ASP A 155 -11.04 7.51 3.41
N GLU A 156 -11.95 7.88 4.31
CA GLU A 156 -11.97 7.32 5.66
C GLU A 156 -12.24 5.79 5.65
N PHE A 157 -11.47 5.03 6.43
CA PHE A 157 -11.72 3.60 6.56
C PHE A 157 -13.04 3.34 7.28
N LYS A 158 -14.00 2.71 6.59
CA LYS A 158 -15.23 2.20 7.21
C LYS A 158 -15.41 0.73 6.83
N PHE A 159 -15.63 -0.12 7.84
CA PHE A 159 -15.78 -1.57 7.68
C PHE A 159 -16.91 -1.98 6.72
N ASN A 160 -17.94 -1.14 6.56
CA ASN A 160 -19.07 -1.42 5.67
C ASN A 160 -18.79 -1.11 4.18
N ARG A 161 -17.69 -0.41 3.85
CA ARG A 161 -17.39 0.02 2.47
C ARG A 161 -16.00 -0.31 1.98
N PHE A 162 -15.03 -0.58 2.86
CA PHE A 162 -13.61 -0.76 2.46
C PHE A 162 -13.43 -1.84 1.37
N LEU A 163 -14.23 -2.91 1.39
CA LEU A 163 -14.21 -3.96 0.36
C LEU A 163 -14.60 -3.47 -1.04
N LYS A 164 -15.42 -2.42 -1.16
CA LYS A 164 -15.73 -1.80 -2.47
C LYS A 164 -14.64 -0.84 -2.93
N GLN A 165 -13.73 -0.49 -2.04
CA GLN A 165 -12.66 0.46 -2.27
C GLN A 165 -11.32 -0.25 -2.53
N VAL A 166 -11.20 -1.57 -2.42
CA VAL A 166 -9.92 -2.24 -2.72
C VAL A 166 -9.65 -2.29 -4.22
N GLY A 167 -8.40 -2.03 -4.63
CA GLY A 167 -7.93 -2.35 -5.97
C GLY A 167 -7.61 -3.83 -6.10
N VAL A 168 -7.96 -4.43 -7.24
CA VAL A 168 -7.63 -5.82 -7.56
C VAL A 168 -6.79 -5.86 -8.81
N GLY A 169 -5.60 -6.42 -8.73
CA GLY A 169 -4.71 -6.69 -9.84
C GLY A 169 -4.46 -8.19 -9.95
N SER A 170 -4.45 -8.72 -11.17
CA SER A 170 -4.11 -10.13 -11.41
C SER A 170 -3.12 -10.24 -12.56
N GLY A 171 -2.35 -11.32 -12.58
CA GLY A 171 -1.30 -11.46 -13.57
C GLY A 171 -0.67 -12.83 -13.59
N VAL A 172 0.29 -12.94 -14.51
CA VAL A 172 1.15 -14.11 -14.67
C VAL A 172 2.59 -13.70 -14.46
N GLY A 173 3.38 -14.61 -13.93
CA GLY A 173 4.77 -14.38 -13.60
C GLY A 173 5.66 -15.53 -14.04
N LEU A 174 6.92 -15.21 -14.29
CA LEU A 174 8.00 -16.16 -14.43
C LEU A 174 9.01 -15.94 -13.30
N ARG A 175 9.48 -17.05 -12.73
CA ARG A 175 10.48 -17.10 -11.68
C ARG A 175 11.68 -17.86 -12.21
N LEU A 176 12.84 -17.21 -12.17
CA LEU A 176 14.12 -17.78 -12.60
C LEU A 176 14.99 -17.98 -11.36
N ASN A 177 15.24 -19.22 -11.00
CA ASN A 177 16.15 -19.61 -9.92
C ASN A 177 17.55 -19.81 -10.52
N ILE A 178 18.35 -18.75 -10.54
CA ILE A 178 19.73 -18.80 -11.08
C ILE A 178 20.68 -18.85 -9.89
N ALA A 179 21.15 -20.05 -9.55
CA ALA A 179 22.01 -20.31 -8.40
C ALA A 179 21.42 -19.72 -7.09
N TYR A 180 21.92 -18.57 -6.64
CA TYR A 180 21.51 -17.90 -5.40
C TYR A 180 20.53 -16.74 -5.62
N ILE A 181 20.25 -16.38 -6.87
CA ILE A 181 19.41 -15.23 -7.23
C ILE A 181 18.08 -15.73 -7.79
N LYS A 182 16.98 -15.28 -7.20
CA LYS A 182 15.64 -15.45 -7.75
C LYS A 182 15.25 -14.20 -8.51
N VAL A 183 15.09 -14.32 -9.82
CA VAL A 183 14.59 -13.22 -10.68
C VAL A 183 13.10 -13.42 -10.92
N ARG A 184 12.36 -12.32 -10.87
CA ARG A 184 10.91 -12.27 -11.01
C ARG A 184 10.55 -11.39 -12.18
N LEU A 185 9.79 -11.93 -13.12
CA LEU A 185 9.21 -11.21 -14.25
C LEU A 185 7.71 -11.34 -14.16
N ASP A 186 7.00 -10.26 -13.83
CA ASP A 186 5.55 -10.27 -13.63
C ASP A 186 4.85 -9.37 -14.65
N LEU A 187 3.83 -9.93 -15.31
CA LEU A 187 2.91 -9.21 -16.19
C LEU A 187 1.59 -9.06 -15.45
N ALA A 188 1.31 -7.86 -14.96
CA ALA A 188 0.14 -7.57 -14.14
C ALA A 188 -0.87 -6.69 -14.86
N TYR A 189 -2.15 -6.97 -14.63
CA TYR A 189 -3.27 -6.23 -15.20
C TYR A 189 -4.22 -5.79 -14.07
N LYS A 190 -4.76 -4.59 -14.20
CA LYS A 190 -5.79 -4.10 -13.29
C LYS A 190 -7.09 -4.82 -13.61
N MET A 191 -7.68 -5.52 -12.64
CA MET A 191 -8.99 -6.18 -12.78
C MET A 191 -10.11 -5.29 -12.25
N TYR A 192 -9.86 -4.63 -11.12
CA TYR A 192 -10.79 -3.71 -10.47
C TYR A 192 -10.05 -2.45 -10.02
N GLU A 193 -10.47 -1.29 -10.50
CA GLU A 193 -9.89 0.01 -10.16
C GLU A 193 -10.94 0.85 -9.39
N PRO A 194 -10.79 1.00 -8.06
CA PRO A 194 -11.77 1.70 -7.22
C PRO A 194 -11.81 3.20 -7.49
N ASN A 195 -10.72 3.78 -8.01
CA ASN A 195 -10.58 5.20 -8.34
C ASN A 195 -11.22 5.58 -9.70
N ARG A 196 -12.11 4.74 -10.23
CA ARG A 196 -12.94 5.01 -11.41
C ARG A 196 -14.39 5.25 -11.00
N PRO A 197 -15.19 5.95 -11.84
CA PRO A 197 -16.62 6.10 -11.60
C PRO A 197 -17.36 4.77 -11.48
N ASP A 198 -18.48 4.80 -10.76
CA ASP A 198 -19.34 3.63 -10.61
C ASP A 198 -19.81 3.13 -11.98
N GLY A 199 -19.70 1.82 -12.20
CA GLY A 199 -19.95 1.18 -13.50
C GLY A 199 -18.70 0.99 -14.38
N GLU A 200 -17.60 1.72 -14.12
CA GLU A 200 -16.32 1.58 -14.83
C GLU A 200 -15.21 0.92 -14.00
N ARG A 201 -15.47 0.61 -12.72
CA ARG A 201 -14.46 0.03 -11.81
C ARG A 201 -13.91 -1.31 -12.31
N TRP A 202 -14.75 -2.15 -12.94
CA TRP A 202 -14.31 -3.39 -13.58
C TRP A 202 -13.60 -3.12 -14.91
N GLN A 203 -12.33 -3.48 -14.99
CA GLN A 203 -11.45 -3.11 -16.11
C GLN A 203 -11.52 -4.09 -17.29
N PHE A 204 -12.40 -5.10 -17.26
CA PHE A 204 -12.53 -6.09 -18.35
C PHE A 204 -12.82 -5.44 -19.71
N LYS A 205 -13.60 -4.35 -19.74
CA LYS A 205 -13.92 -3.58 -20.95
C LYS A 205 -12.71 -2.87 -21.55
N TYR A 206 -11.69 -2.58 -20.73
CA TYR A 206 -10.47 -1.89 -21.10
C TYR A 206 -9.27 -2.83 -21.14
N PHE A 207 -9.51 -4.15 -21.13
CA PHE A 207 -8.45 -5.14 -21.11
C PHE A 207 -7.63 -5.06 -22.40
N GLN A 208 -6.35 -4.75 -22.26
CA GLN A 208 -5.39 -4.67 -23.36
C GLN A 208 -4.31 -5.72 -23.13
N PRO A 209 -4.38 -6.91 -23.77
CA PRO A 209 -3.45 -8.00 -23.54
C PRO A 209 -1.98 -7.59 -23.70
N PHE A 210 -1.70 -6.71 -24.66
CA PHE A 210 -0.35 -6.26 -25.01
C PHE A 210 0.15 -5.05 -24.21
N LYS A 211 -0.61 -4.61 -23.18
CA LYS A 211 -0.21 -3.50 -22.31
C LYS A 211 -0.27 -3.89 -20.82
N PRO A 212 0.48 -4.94 -20.40
CA PRO A 212 0.63 -5.24 -18.98
C PRO A 212 1.50 -4.19 -18.27
N THR A 213 1.33 -4.10 -16.96
CA THR A 213 2.37 -3.51 -16.10
C THR A 213 3.47 -4.55 -15.92
N LEU A 214 4.62 -4.32 -16.55
CA LEU A 214 5.80 -5.16 -16.41
C LEU A 214 6.52 -4.83 -15.11
N ASN A 215 6.73 -5.84 -14.26
CA ASN A 215 7.54 -5.72 -13.06
C ASN A 215 8.73 -6.68 -13.15
N ILE A 216 9.92 -6.16 -12.84
CA ILE A 216 11.13 -6.95 -12.69
C ILE A 216 11.60 -6.80 -11.24
N ALA A 217 11.80 -7.90 -10.55
CA ALA A 217 12.24 -7.88 -9.16
C ALA A 217 13.22 -9.01 -8.85
N PHE A 218 14.01 -8.81 -7.80
CA PHE A 218 14.97 -9.78 -7.30
C PHE A 218 14.54 -10.28 -5.91
N GLY A 219 14.87 -11.54 -5.61
CA GLY A 219 14.54 -12.18 -4.33
C GLY A 219 13.16 -12.81 -4.30
N TYR A 220 12.76 -13.26 -3.10
CA TYR A 220 11.47 -13.90 -2.89
C TYR A 220 10.31 -12.94 -3.19
N PRO A 221 9.16 -13.45 -3.68
CA PRO A 221 7.95 -12.65 -3.83
C PRO A 221 7.51 -12.13 -2.48
N PHE A 222 7.28 -10.82 -2.44
CA PHE A 222 6.96 -10.00 -1.28
C PHE A 222 7.96 -10.09 -0.13
#